data_AF-A0A388PAA0-F1
#
_entry.id   AF-A0A388PAA0-F1
#
_cell.length_a   1.000
_cell.length_b   1.000
_cell.length_c   1.000
_cell.angle_alpha   90.00
_cell.angle_beta   90.00
_cell.angle_gamma   90.00
#
_symmetry.space_group_name_H-M   'P 1'
#
loop_
_entity.id
_entity.type
_entity.pdbx_description
1 polymer ?
#
loop_
_entity_poly.entity_id
_entity_poly.type
_entity_poly.pdbx_seq_one_letter_code
_entity_poly.pdbx_strand_id
1 'polypeptide(L)'
;MQASIEQQSFILELQLLDNEIMQANTKLKSLPEIEQLLHIDKRITGANDELSTVKSEADQIALELRRSEVDVETVTDRIKTNETRLSSGNATPKELEQLQHEVITLKKREGELEEIELEIMIRNDAVIARQQHLKLLTLAHFKP
;
A
#
# COMPACT_ATOMS: atom_id res chain seq x y z
N MET A 1 -45.46 55.81 -21.34
CA MET A 1 -44.10 55.48 -21.81
C MET A 1 -44.24 54.76 -23.13
N GLN A 2 -43.80 55.34 -24.24
CA GLN A 2 -43.78 54.69 -25.56
C GLN A 2 -42.33 54.66 -26.04
N ALA A 3 -41.80 53.46 -26.24
CA ALA A 3 -40.47 53.24 -26.78
C ALA A 3 -40.52 53.34 -28.32
N SER A 4 -39.49 53.93 -28.94
CA SER A 4 -39.39 53.99 -30.40
C SER A 4 -39.25 52.58 -31.00
N ILE A 5 -39.58 52.43 -32.29
CA ILE A 5 -39.44 51.14 -33.00
C ILE A 5 -38.00 50.62 -32.93
N GLU A 6 -37.01 51.52 -33.01
CA GLU A 6 -35.58 51.17 -32.85
C GLU A 6 -35.26 50.64 -31.44
N GLN A 7 -35.81 51.27 -30.39
CA GLN A 7 -35.66 50.78 -29.02
C GLN A 7 -36.31 49.41 -28.83
N GLN A 8 -37.45 49.16 -29.48
CA GLN A 8 -38.10 47.84 -29.47
C GLN A 8 -37.25 46.78 -30.19
N SER A 9 -36.62 47.11 -31.32
CA SER A 9 -35.69 46.23 -32.04
C SER A 9 -34.47 45.86 -31.19
N PHE A 10 -33.86 46.86 -30.53
CA PHE A 10 -32.68 46.64 -29.70
C PHE A 10 -32.98 45.76 -28.49
N ILE A 11 -34.16 45.91 -27.88
CA ILE A 11 -34.62 45.05 -26.78
C ILE A 11 -34.82 43.60 -27.27
N LEU A 12 -35.36 43.40 -28.47
CA LEU A 12 -35.51 42.06 -29.05
C LEU A 12 -34.16 41.39 -29.31
N GLU A 13 -33.19 42.12 -29.86
CA GLU A 13 -31.82 41.61 -30.07
C GLU A 13 -31.13 41.23 -28.75
N LEU A 14 -31.25 42.09 -27.73
CA LEU A 14 -30.74 41.79 -26.39
C LEU A 14 -31.38 40.53 -25.81
N GLN A 15 -32.70 40.38 -25.96
CA GLN A 15 -33.42 39.20 -25.48
C GLN A 15 -32.98 37.92 -26.23
N LEU A 16 -32.66 38.00 -27.52
CA LEU A 16 -32.13 36.86 -28.26
C LEU A 16 -30.76 36.45 -27.72
N LEU A 17 -29.86 37.41 -27.50
CA LEU A 17 -28.54 37.16 -26.89
C LEU A 17 -28.67 36.56 -25.48
N ASP A 18 -29.57 37.08 -24.66
CA ASP A 18 -29.83 36.54 -23.32
C ASP A 18 -30.32 35.08 -23.37
N ASN A 19 -31.16 34.75 -24.34
CA ASN A 19 -31.61 33.37 -24.55
C ASN A 19 -30.47 32.45 -25.00
N GLU A 20 -29.61 32.91 -25.91
CA GLU A 20 -28.44 32.14 -26.33
C GLU A 20 -27.48 31.88 -25.17
N ILE A 21 -27.20 32.91 -24.35
CA ILE A 21 -26.39 32.80 -23.14
C ILE A 21 -27.02 31.81 -22.16
N MET A 22 -28.33 31.90 -21.93
CA MET A 22 -29.04 30.99 -21.03
C MET A 22 -28.99 29.53 -21.52
N GLN A 23 -29.17 29.30 -22.82
CA GLN A 23 -29.08 27.97 -23.42
C GLN A 23 -27.66 27.40 -23.34
N ALA A 24 -26.64 28.21 -23.65
CA ALA A 24 -25.24 27.82 -23.55
C ALA A 24 -24.86 27.45 -22.11
N ASN A 25 -25.26 28.28 -21.14
CA ASN A 25 -25.04 28.01 -19.71
C ASN A 25 -25.74 26.74 -19.24
N THR A 26 -26.95 26.47 -19.74
CA THR A 26 -27.68 25.25 -19.40
C THR A 26 -26.98 24.02 -19.97
N LYS A 27 -26.57 24.07 -21.25
CA LYS A 27 -25.81 23.00 -21.90
C LYS A 27 -24.51 22.71 -21.16
N LEU A 28 -23.75 23.75 -20.80
CA LEU A 28 -22.49 23.62 -20.08
C LEU A 28 -22.68 22.90 -18.74
N LYS A 29 -23.73 23.25 -17.98
CA LYS A 29 -24.05 22.61 -16.70
C LYS A 29 -24.55 21.17 -16.83
N SER A 30 -25.11 20.80 -17.98
CA SER A 30 -25.67 19.47 -18.24
C SER A 30 -24.79 18.60 -19.15
N LEU A 31 -23.52 18.97 -19.35
CA LEU A 31 -22.60 18.19 -20.17
C LEU A 31 -22.41 16.78 -19.56
N PRO A 32 -22.66 15.70 -20.32
CA PRO A 32 -22.49 14.33 -19.81
C PRO A 32 -21.05 14.03 -19.40
N GLU A 33 -20.07 14.75 -19.96
CA GLU A 33 -18.66 14.67 -19.60
C GLU A 33 -18.41 15.01 -18.13
N ILE A 34 -19.23 15.88 -17.51
CA ILE A 34 -19.11 16.21 -16.08
C ILE A 34 -19.40 14.96 -15.22
N GLU A 35 -20.43 14.20 -15.57
CA GLU A 35 -20.78 12.98 -14.85
C GLU A 35 -19.71 11.88 -15.08
N GLN A 36 -19.18 11.78 -16.29
CA GLN A 36 -18.08 10.87 -16.62
C GLN A 36 -16.81 11.18 -15.81
N LEU A 37 -16.42 12.46 -15.73
CA LEU A 37 -15.29 12.92 -14.94
C LEU A 37 -15.48 12.60 -13.45
N LEU A 38 -16.66 12.88 -12.89
CA LEU A 38 -16.97 12.53 -11.49
C LEU A 38 -16.87 11.02 -11.23
N HIS A 39 -17.30 10.19 -12.19
CA HIS A 39 -17.15 8.74 -12.07
C HIS A 39 -15.68 8.29 -12.12
N ILE A 40 -14.87 8.89 -12.98
CA ILE A 40 -13.43 8.61 -13.06
C ILE A 40 -12.73 9.05 -11.77
N ASP A 41 -13.01 10.24 -11.26
CA ASP A 41 -12.44 10.77 -10.01
C ASP A 41 -12.75 9.87 -8.80
N LYS A 42 -13.98 9.36 -8.72
CA LYS A 42 -14.38 8.40 -7.68
C LYS A 42 -13.56 7.10 -7.79
N ARG A 43 -13.34 6.59 -9.00
CA ARG A 43 -12.53 5.39 -9.21
C ARG A 43 -11.06 5.61 -8.86
N ILE A 44 -10.50 6.76 -9.23
CA ILE A 44 -9.12 7.14 -8.90
C ILE A 44 -8.95 7.22 -7.39
N THR A 45 -9.86 7.93 -6.71
CA THR A 45 -9.83 8.05 -5.25
C THR A 45 -9.89 6.68 -4.59
N GLY A 46 -10.85 5.83 -4.96
CA GLY A 46 -10.97 4.49 -4.39
C GLY A 46 -9.75 3.60 -4.62
N ALA A 47 -9.15 3.66 -5.82
CA ALA A 47 -7.95 2.88 -6.12
C ALA A 47 -6.70 3.39 -5.35
N ASN A 48 -6.61 4.70 -5.13
CA ASN A 48 -5.54 5.29 -4.30
C ASN A 48 -5.70 4.92 -2.83
N ASP A 49 -6.93 4.92 -2.31
CA ASP A 49 -7.23 4.50 -0.95
C ASP A 49 -6.83 3.03 -0.73
N GLU A 50 -7.22 2.14 -1.65
CA GLU A 50 -6.83 0.73 -1.59
C GLU A 50 -5.30 0.56 -1.64
N LEU A 51 -4.63 1.29 -2.55
CA LEU A 51 -3.17 1.26 -2.64
C LEU A 51 -2.51 1.76 -1.35
N SER A 52 -3.10 2.75 -0.68
CA SER A 52 -2.60 3.25 0.61
C SER A 52 -2.74 2.20 1.71
N THR A 53 -3.87 1.49 1.78
CA THR A 53 -4.08 0.38 2.71
C THR A 53 -3.05 -0.72 2.50
N VAL A 54 -2.87 -1.18 1.25
CA VAL A 54 -1.92 -2.25 0.94
C VAL A 54 -0.46 -1.84 1.20
N LYS A 55 -0.11 -0.57 0.97
CA LYS A 55 1.20 -0.04 1.38
C LYS A 55 1.43 -0.15 2.88
N SER A 56 0.44 0.25 3.68
CA SER A 56 0.54 0.14 5.13
C SER A 56 0.66 -1.31 5.60
N GLU A 57 -0.06 -2.24 4.96
CA GLU A 57 0.08 -3.68 5.23
C GLU A 57 1.49 -4.18 4.88
N ALA A 58 2.05 -3.75 3.75
CA ALA A 58 3.39 -4.12 3.32
C ALA A 58 4.46 -3.63 4.31
N ASP A 59 4.38 -2.37 4.74
CA ASP A 59 5.32 -1.80 5.70
C ASP A 59 5.27 -2.51 7.06
N GLN A 60 4.07 -2.91 7.49
CA GLN A 60 3.88 -3.67 8.72
C GLN A 60 4.49 -5.07 8.64
N ILE A 61 4.28 -5.79 7.53
CA ILE A 61 4.85 -7.13 7.33
C ILE A 61 6.38 -7.05 7.17
N ALA A 62 6.90 -6.02 6.50
CA ALA A 62 8.35 -5.81 6.39
C ALA A 62 9.00 -5.59 7.77
N LEU A 63 8.30 -4.90 8.69
CA LEU A 63 8.75 -4.76 10.07
C LEU A 63 8.69 -6.08 10.84
N GLU A 64 7.65 -6.90 10.64
CA GLU A 64 7.54 -8.24 11.21
C GLU A 64 8.68 -9.15 10.72
N LEU A 65 8.98 -9.14 9.43
CA LEU A 65 10.07 -9.92 8.83
C LEU A 65 11.40 -9.54 9.47
N ARG A 66 11.72 -8.25 9.54
CA ARG A 66 12.96 -7.77 10.15
C ARG A 66 13.10 -8.16 11.61
N ARG A 67 12.00 -8.22 12.37
CA ARG A 67 12.02 -8.69 13.76
C ARG A 67 12.31 -10.18 13.83
N SER A 68 11.69 -10.97 12.95
CA SER A 68 11.93 -12.41 12.84
C SER A 68 13.38 -12.72 12.49
N GLU A 69 13.96 -12.01 11.53
CA GLU A 69 15.38 -12.13 11.15
C GLU A 69 16.31 -11.91 12.35
N VAL A 70 16.04 -10.87 13.15
CA VAL A 70 16.82 -10.55 14.36
C VAL A 70 16.67 -11.63 15.44
N ASP A 71 15.47 -12.18 15.62
CA ASP A 71 15.23 -13.26 16.57
C ASP A 71 15.99 -14.54 16.19
N VAL A 72 16.00 -14.88 14.90
CA VAL A 72 16.80 -16.00 14.36
C VAL A 72 18.29 -15.74 14.56
N GLU A 73 18.79 -14.59 14.12
CA GLU A 73 20.21 -14.20 14.25
C GLU A 73 20.69 -14.30 15.71
N THR A 74 19.88 -13.81 16.65
CA THR A 74 20.19 -13.86 18.09
C THR A 74 20.36 -15.30 18.59
N VAL A 75 19.50 -16.22 18.15
CA VAL A 75 19.58 -17.63 18.53
C VAL A 75 20.77 -18.32 17.85
N THR A 76 20.99 -18.07 16.56
CA THR A 76 22.12 -18.61 15.80
C THR A 76 23.47 -18.18 16.40
N ASP A 77 23.62 -16.91 16.76
CA ASP A 77 24.83 -16.40 17.42
C ASP A 77 25.06 -17.04 18.79
N ARG A 78 23.97 -17.28 19.54
CA ARG A 78 24.05 -17.97 20.82
C ARG A 78 24.49 -19.42 20.65
N ILE A 79 23.94 -20.13 19.67
CA ILE A 79 24.36 -21.51 19.32
C ILE A 79 25.85 -21.53 18.98
N LYS A 80 26.29 -20.66 18.07
CA LYS A 80 27.69 -20.59 17.64
C LYS A 80 28.65 -20.32 18.80
N THR A 81 28.27 -19.42 19.71
CA THR A 81 29.04 -19.12 20.91
C THR A 81 29.17 -20.34 21.82
N ASN A 82 28.06 -21.05 22.04
CA ASN A 82 28.03 -22.24 22.90
C ASN A 82 28.78 -23.42 22.27
N GLU A 83 28.65 -23.65 20.96
CA GLU A 83 29.41 -24.67 20.22
C GLU A 83 30.92 -24.39 20.26
N THR A 84 31.32 -23.13 20.13
CA THR A 84 32.73 -22.73 20.27
C THR A 84 33.26 -23.07 21.66
N ARG A 85 32.52 -22.73 22.72
CA ARG A 85 32.90 -23.10 24.10
C ARG A 85 32.98 -24.61 24.29
N LEU A 86 32.00 -25.34 23.76
CA LEU A 86 31.96 -26.80 23.84
C LEU A 86 33.18 -27.44 23.17
N SER A 87 33.54 -26.97 21.97
CA SER A 87 34.69 -27.46 21.21
C SER A 87 36.04 -27.12 21.86
N SER A 88 36.11 -26.05 22.65
CA SER A 88 37.34 -25.64 23.34
C SER A 88 37.74 -26.58 24.49
N GLY A 89 36.81 -27.36 25.04
CA GLY A 89 37.04 -28.26 26.16
C GLY A 89 37.44 -27.58 27.48
N ASN A 90 37.46 -26.24 27.53
CA ASN A 90 37.93 -25.45 28.67
C ASN A 90 36.83 -25.23 29.72
N ALA A 91 36.16 -26.31 30.14
CA ALA A 91 35.11 -26.29 31.17
C ALA A 91 35.05 -27.64 31.90
N THR A 92 34.38 -27.68 33.05
CA THR A 92 34.18 -28.92 33.80
C THR A 92 33.25 -29.88 33.01
N PRO A 93 33.33 -31.20 33.23
CA PRO A 93 32.44 -32.17 32.56
C PRO A 93 30.95 -31.83 32.71
N LYS A 94 30.54 -31.35 33.88
CA LYS A 94 29.16 -30.94 34.15
C LYS A 94 28.75 -29.70 33.35
N GLU A 95 29.62 -28.72 33.20
CA GLU A 95 29.36 -27.53 32.38
C GLU A 95 29.28 -27.88 30.88
N LEU A 96 30.14 -28.79 30.41
CA LEU A 96 30.09 -29.26 29.01
C LEU A 96 28.80 -30.03 28.70
N GLU A 97 28.32 -30.86 29.63
CA GLU A 97 27.03 -31.55 29.52
C GLU A 97 25.86 -30.54 29.47
N GLN A 98 25.86 -29.54 30.36
CA GLN A 98 24.86 -28.48 30.36
C GLN A 98 24.87 -27.68 29.05
N LEU A 99 26.04 -27.32 28.53
CA LEU A 99 26.18 -26.62 27.24
C LEU A 99 25.64 -27.47 26.07
N GLN A 100 25.87 -28.79 26.06
CA GLN A 100 25.28 -29.67 25.04
C GLN A 100 23.76 -29.63 25.06
N HIS A 101 23.16 -29.75 26.25
CA HIS A 101 21.69 -29.68 26.38
C HIS A 101 21.13 -28.31 25.96
N GLU A 102 21.80 -27.21 26.30
CA GLU A 102 21.43 -25.86 25.87
C GLU A 102 21.47 -25.74 24.33
N VAL A 103 22.56 -26.21 23.69
CA VAL A 103 22.69 -26.19 22.21
C VAL A 103 21.58 -26.99 21.54
N ILE A 104 21.25 -28.18 22.03
CA ILE A 104 20.15 -29.00 21.46
C ILE A 104 18.82 -28.25 21.56
N THR A 105 18.56 -27.60 22.70
CA THR A 105 17.32 -26.84 22.91
C THR A 105 17.27 -25.61 22.01
N LEU A 106 18.38 -24.89 21.88
CA LEU A 106 18.48 -23.72 21.01
C LEU A 106 18.31 -24.08 19.54
N LYS A 107 18.88 -25.19 19.05
CA LYS A 107 18.69 -25.66 17.67
C LYS A 107 17.24 -26.01 17.36
N LYS A 108 16.51 -26.58 18.33
CA LYS A 108 15.07 -26.78 18.18
C LYS A 108 14.34 -25.44 18.05
N ARG A 109 14.71 -24.46 18.87
CA ARG A 109 14.12 -23.12 18.84
C ARG A 109 14.44 -22.36 17.55
N GLU A 110 15.66 -22.50 17.03
CA GLU A 110 16.10 -21.95 15.75
C GLU A 110 15.19 -22.45 14.62
N GLY A 111 14.97 -23.77 14.53
CA GLY A 111 14.07 -24.32 13.52
C GLY A 111 12.62 -23.85 13.64
N GLU A 112 12.10 -23.69 14.86
CA GLU A 112 10.76 -23.10 15.09
C GLU A 112 10.69 -21.64 14.61
N LEU A 113 11.77 -20.86 14.81
CA LEU A 113 11.83 -19.46 14.36
C LEU A 113 11.99 -19.35 12.84
N GLU A 114 12.78 -20.21 12.21
CA GLU A 114 12.93 -20.27 10.76
C GLU A 114 11.61 -20.64 10.06
N GLU A 115 10.81 -21.54 10.63
CA GLU A 115 9.48 -21.86 10.10
C GLU A 115 8.55 -20.64 10.15
N ILE A 116 8.56 -19.89 11.26
CA ILE A 116 7.80 -18.64 11.40
C ILE A 116 8.30 -17.58 10.41
N GLU A 117 9.61 -17.44 10.25
CA GLU A 117 10.23 -16.50 9.32
C GLU A 117 9.78 -16.79 7.88
N LEU A 118 9.81 -18.06 7.46
CA LEU A 118 9.35 -18.48 6.13
C LEU A 118 7.87 -18.13 5.90
N GLU A 119 7.01 -18.33 6.90
CA GLU A 119 5.60 -17.91 6.80
C GLU A 119 5.45 -16.40 6.63
N ILE A 120 6.27 -15.60 7.33
CA ILE A 120 6.28 -14.14 7.19
C ILE A 120 6.78 -13.74 5.80
N MET A 121 7.83 -14.39 5.28
CA MET A 121 8.34 -14.15 3.92
C MET A 121 7.28 -14.42 2.86
N ILE A 122 6.53 -15.52 2.97
CA ILE A 122 5.43 -15.84 2.04
C ILE A 122 4.35 -14.75 2.08
N ARG A 123 3.98 -14.27 3.27
CA ARG A 123 3.02 -13.16 3.42
C ARG A 123 3.56 -11.86 2.81
N ASN A 124 4.84 -11.57 3.02
CA ASN A 124 5.52 -10.39 2.48
C ASN A 124 5.47 -10.39 0.94
N ASP A 125 5.85 -11.51 0.33
CA ASP A 125 5.84 -11.67 -1.13
C ASP A 125 4.44 -11.50 -1.72
N ALA A 126 3.42 -12.08 -1.08
CA ALA A 126 2.03 -11.94 -1.49
C ALA A 126 1.55 -10.48 -1.45
N VAL A 127 1.88 -9.74 -0.39
CA VAL A 127 1.50 -8.33 -0.25
C VAL A 127 2.25 -7.43 -1.22
N ILE A 128 3.55 -7.67 -1.46
CA ILE A 128 4.32 -6.95 -2.48
C ILE A 128 3.73 -7.17 -3.87
N ALA A 129 3.38 -8.41 -4.21
CA ALA A 129 2.74 -8.71 -5.49
C ALA A 129 1.40 -7.98 -5.65
N ARG A 130 0.56 -7.96 -4.60
CA ARG A 130 -0.70 -7.20 -4.58
C ARG A 130 -0.46 -5.71 -4.75
N GLN A 131 0.51 -5.15 -4.05
CA GLN A 131 0.87 -3.73 -4.14
C GLN A 131 1.31 -3.34 -5.56
N GLN A 132 2.15 -4.17 -6.20
CA GLN A 132 2.61 -3.95 -7.57
C GLN A 132 1.45 -4.01 -8.56
N HIS A 133 0.55 -4.99 -8.41
CA HIS A 133 -0.65 -5.11 -9.25
C HIS A 133 -1.53 -3.85 -9.15
N LEU A 134 -1.83 -3.38 -7.94
CA LEU A 134 -2.63 -2.16 -7.72
C LEU A 134 -1.95 -0.92 -8.28
N LYS A 135 -0.62 -0.81 -8.15
CA LYS A 135 0.17 0.28 -8.73
C LYS A 135 0.09 0.31 -10.26
N LEU A 136 0.11 -0.86 -10.91
CA LEU A 136 -0.06 -0.95 -12.36
C LEU A 136 -1.48 -0.57 -12.80
N LEU A 137 -2.50 -0.98 -12.03
CA LEU A 137 -3.89 -0.63 -12.30
C LEU A 137 -4.14 0.89 -12.20
N THR A 138 -3.61 1.54 -11.16
CA THR A 138 -3.73 3.00 -10.98
C THR A 138 -2.99 3.77 -12.08
N LEU A 139 -1.82 3.29 -12.51
CA LEU A 139 -1.08 3.87 -13.64
C LEU A 139 -1.81 3.67 -14.98
N ALA A 140 -2.45 2.53 -15.21
CA ALA A 140 -3.21 2.26 -16.42
C ALA A 140 -4.45 3.15 -16.55
N HIS A 141 -5.10 3.50 -15.43
CA HIS A 141 -6.20 4.47 -15.40
C HIS A 141 -5.77 5.91 -15.70
N PHE A 142 -4.46 6.20 -15.67
CA PHE A 142 -3.89 7.53 -15.94
C PHE A 142 -3.42 7.72 -17.39
N LYS A 143 -3.45 6.68 -18.23
CA LYS A 143 -3.00 6.78 -19.62
C LYS A 143 -4.18 7.21 -20.52
N PRO A 144 -4.05 8.33 -21.26
CA PRO A 144 -5.10 8.83 -22.15
C PRO A 144 -5.35 7.88 -23.33
#